data_AF-A0A7W6ZE18-F1
#
_entry.id   AF-A0A7W6ZE18-F1
#
_cell.length_a   1.000
_cell.length_b   1.000
_cell.length_c   1.000
_cell.angle_alpha   90.00
_cell.angle_beta   90.00
_cell.angle_gamma   90.00
#
_symmetry.space_group_name_H-M   'P 1'
#
loop_
_entity.id
_entity.type
_entity.pdbx_description
1 polymer ?
#
loop_
_entity_poly.entity_id
_entity_poly.type
_entity_poly.pdbx_seq_one_letter_code
_entity_poly.pdbx_strand_id
1 'polypeptide(L)'
;MVMFLHTGGTLGPIPVNISYLAVDLFFLLSGVVLANSYERQLATGQISPAGFLLQRIIRLYPVYLLSLPVGLVSYAIQFGFDYLTLAGLLLRAFLFIPNAGTGGAFPLNGPSWSLFFELWAGVLFSVLLVRLSSSILLAIALGAAGITLYGALGGNFDIGHQAGYFGFGFSRILFSFSLGICLHRLYELRTRRRMRPIEATPSAFSSVAA
;
A
#
# COMPACT_ATOMS: atom_id res chain seq x y z
N MET A 1 -5.97 -14.32 1.81
CA MET A 1 -5.14 -14.11 3.02
C MET A 1 -5.98 -13.99 4.30
N VAL A 2 -7.20 -14.54 4.32
CA VAL A 2 -8.08 -14.68 5.52
C VAL A 2 -8.15 -16.15 5.97
N MET A 3 -7.82 -17.12 5.09
CA MET A 3 -7.81 -18.55 5.43
C MET A 3 -6.85 -18.91 6.56
N PHE A 4 -5.69 -18.24 6.66
CA PHE A 4 -4.72 -18.52 7.74
C PHE A 4 -5.22 -18.12 9.13
N LEU A 5 -6.23 -17.25 9.22
CA LEU A 5 -6.83 -16.83 10.49
C LEU A 5 -7.89 -17.85 11.00
N HIS A 6 -8.30 -18.81 10.16
CA HIS A 6 -9.32 -19.81 10.52
C HIS A 6 -8.81 -21.26 10.50
N THR A 7 -7.64 -21.52 9.91
CA THR A 7 -6.93 -22.80 10.11
C THR A 7 -6.17 -22.74 11.43
N GLY A 8 -6.90 -22.84 12.54
CA GLY A 8 -6.30 -23.07 13.84
C GLY A 8 -5.42 -24.32 13.81
N GLY A 9 -4.11 -24.13 13.91
CA GLY A 9 -3.17 -25.14 14.40
C GLY A 9 -2.78 -26.30 13.47
N THR A 10 -3.15 -26.32 12.19
CA THR A 10 -2.78 -27.44 11.30
C THR A 10 -1.40 -27.32 10.64
N LEU A 11 -0.76 -26.14 10.69
CA LEU A 11 0.58 -25.87 10.15
C LEU A 11 1.47 -25.15 11.18
N GLY A 12 1.68 -25.78 12.34
CA GLY A 12 2.61 -25.30 13.36
C GLY A 12 2.25 -23.95 14.01
N PRO A 13 2.97 -23.54 15.06
CA PRO A 13 2.70 -22.29 15.78
C PRO A 13 3.31 -21.14 14.98
N ILE A 14 2.69 -20.76 13.85
CA ILE A 14 3.00 -19.48 13.24
C ILE A 14 2.35 -18.43 14.16
N PRO A 15 3.13 -17.58 14.86
CA PRO A 15 2.55 -16.59 15.74
C PRO A 15 1.61 -15.69 14.92
N VAL A 16 0.39 -15.50 15.42
CA VAL A 16 -0.70 -14.65 14.87
C VAL A 16 -0.21 -13.20 14.59
N ASN A 17 0.95 -12.86 15.16
CA ASN A 17 1.70 -11.62 15.06
C ASN A 17 2.47 -11.40 13.72
N ILE A 18 2.28 -12.17 12.65
CA ILE A 18 2.96 -11.88 11.35
C ILE A 18 2.01 -11.28 10.31
N SER A 19 0.70 -11.46 10.49
CA SER A 19 -0.32 -11.06 9.51
C SER A 19 -0.27 -9.57 9.14
N TYR A 20 0.16 -8.70 10.07
CA TYR A 20 0.32 -7.27 9.78
C TYR A 20 1.49 -6.98 8.83
N LEU A 21 2.59 -7.74 8.87
CA LEU A 21 3.74 -7.55 7.97
C LEU A 21 3.39 -7.83 6.51
N ALA A 22 2.44 -8.74 6.28
CA ALA A 22 1.94 -9.00 4.95
C ALA A 22 1.18 -7.79 4.35
N VAL A 23 0.63 -6.91 5.19
CA VAL A 23 0.04 -5.64 4.75
C VAL A 23 1.12 -4.64 4.35
N ASP A 24 2.24 -4.59 5.09
CA ASP A 24 3.39 -3.75 4.69
C ASP A 24 3.97 -4.23 3.35
N LEU A 25 4.09 -5.55 3.16
CA LEU A 25 4.50 -6.13 1.89
C LEU A 25 3.53 -5.77 0.76
N PHE A 26 2.22 -5.81 1.02
CA PHE A 26 1.20 -5.38 0.06
C PHE A 26 1.39 -3.91 -0.35
N PHE A 27 1.62 -3.00 0.60
CA PHE A 27 1.88 -1.59 0.30
C PHE A 27 3.18 -1.38 -0.49
N LEU A 28 4.23 -2.13 -0.15
CA LEU A 28 5.49 -2.10 -0.90
C LEU A 28 5.29 -2.55 -2.35
N LEU A 29 4.60 -3.68 -2.56
CA LEU A 29 4.26 -4.18 -3.89
C LEU A 29 3.40 -3.18 -4.67
N SER A 30 2.43 -2.55 -4.01
CA SER A 30 1.61 -1.48 -4.62
C SER A 30 2.51 -0.33 -5.12
N GLY A 31 3.48 0.10 -4.31
CA GLY A 31 4.47 1.12 -4.72
C GLY A 31 5.29 0.71 -5.94
N VAL A 32 5.82 -0.52 -5.97
CA VAL A 32 6.59 -1.05 -7.11
C VAL A 32 5.73 -1.10 -8.38
N VAL A 33 4.51 -1.65 -8.29
CA VAL A 33 3.62 -1.83 -9.44
C VAL A 33 3.15 -0.48 -10.01
N LEU A 34 2.82 0.46 -9.14
CA LEU A 34 2.39 1.81 -9.55
C LEU A 34 3.54 2.60 -10.16
N ALA A 35 4.73 2.55 -9.55
CA ALA A 35 5.93 3.15 -10.12
C ALA A 35 6.20 2.60 -11.53
N ASN A 36 6.20 1.27 -11.68
CA ASN A 36 6.43 0.64 -12.97
C ASN A 36 5.42 1.02 -14.06
N SER A 37 4.15 1.11 -13.70
CA SER A 37 3.08 1.25 -14.69
C SER A 37 2.77 2.72 -15.02
N TYR A 38 2.84 3.61 -14.03
CA TYR A 38 2.30 4.97 -14.14
C TYR A 38 3.31 6.08 -13.88
N GLU A 39 4.48 5.81 -13.30
CA GLU A 39 5.44 6.87 -12.95
C GLU A 39 5.82 7.72 -14.16
N ARG A 40 6.18 7.08 -15.28
CA ARG A 40 6.56 7.79 -16.50
C ARG A 40 5.40 8.61 -17.07
N GLN A 41 4.18 8.06 -17.08
CA GLN A 41 3.00 8.72 -17.63
C GLN A 41 2.60 9.94 -16.79
N LEU A 42 2.67 9.82 -15.47
CA LEU A 42 2.37 10.91 -14.53
C LEU A 42 3.47 11.99 -14.53
N ALA A 43 4.75 11.59 -14.59
CA ALA A 43 5.87 12.51 -14.64
C ALA A 43 5.92 13.32 -15.95
N THR A 44 5.52 12.72 -17.08
CA THR A 44 5.47 13.38 -18.39
C THR A 44 4.13 14.08 -18.67
N GLY A 45 3.14 13.96 -17.78
CA GLY A 45 1.82 14.57 -17.94
C GLY A 45 0.92 13.88 -18.98
N GLN A 46 1.26 12.67 -19.43
CA GLN A 46 0.43 11.87 -20.34
C GLN A 46 -0.90 11.46 -19.70
N ILE A 47 -0.93 11.30 -18.38
CA ILE A 47 -2.14 11.08 -17.60
C ILE A 47 -2.23 12.12 -16.48
N SER A 48 -3.43 12.65 -16.25
CA SER A 48 -3.68 13.55 -15.13
C SER A 48 -3.77 12.75 -13.81
N PRO A 49 -3.39 13.35 -12.66
CA PRO A 49 -3.58 12.71 -11.36
C PRO A 49 -5.02 12.27 -11.11
N ALA A 50 -6.00 13.07 -11.55
CA ALA A 50 -7.42 12.74 -11.47
C ALA A 50 -7.80 11.52 -12.32
N GLY A 51 -7.28 11.42 -13.55
CA GLY A 51 -7.52 10.27 -14.43
C GLY A 51 -6.94 8.97 -13.87
N PHE A 52 -5.74 9.05 -13.30
CA PHE A 52 -5.12 7.94 -12.59
C PHE A 52 -5.97 7.47 -11.39
N LEU A 53 -6.43 8.41 -10.56
CA LEU A 53 -7.27 8.09 -9.41
C LEU A 53 -8.61 7.48 -9.82
N LEU A 54 -9.23 7.99 -10.88
CA LEU A 54 -10.48 7.47 -11.40
C LEU A 54 -10.34 6.00 -11.85
N GLN A 55 -9.26 5.67 -12.56
CA GLN A 55 -8.97 4.29 -12.97
C GLN A 55 -8.83 3.35 -11.76
N ARG A 56 -8.24 3.83 -10.65
CA ARG A 56 -8.14 3.03 -9.42
C ARG A 56 -9.48 2.84 -8.74
N ILE A 57 -10.29 3.90 -8.62
CA ILE A 57 -11.60 3.83 -7.97
C ILE A 57 -12.52 2.88 -8.74
N ILE A 58 -12.57 2.97 -10.07
CA ILE A 58 -13.41 2.09 -10.91
C ILE A 58 -13.00 0.61 -10.77
N ARG A 59 -11.73 0.32 -10.48
CA ARG A 59 -11.26 -1.06 -10.29
C ARG A 59 -11.48 -1.58 -8.86
N LEU A 60 -11.21 -0.74 -7.86
CA LEU A 60 -11.22 -1.15 -6.45
C LEU A 60 -12.62 -1.13 -5.85
N TYR A 61 -13.42 -0.10 -6.16
CA TYR A 61 -14.71 0.12 -5.51
C TYR A 61 -15.74 -0.99 -5.80
N PRO A 62 -15.85 -1.56 -7.02
CA PRO A 62 -16.76 -2.68 -7.27
C PRO A 62 -16.42 -3.91 -6.42
N VAL A 63 -15.13 -4.25 -6.32
CA VAL A 63 -14.67 -5.39 -5.51
C VAL A 63 -14.93 -5.13 -4.03
N TYR A 64 -14.72 -3.89 -3.57
CA TYR A 64 -15.05 -3.49 -2.22
C TYR A 64 -16.54 -3.62 -1.91
N LEU A 65 -17.43 -3.10 -2.77
CA LEU A 65 -18.87 -3.18 -2.56
C LEU A 65 -19.37 -4.62 -2.47
N LEU A 66 -18.81 -5.54 -3.25
CA LEU A 66 -19.17 -6.96 -3.21
C LEU A 66 -18.84 -7.63 -1.86
N SER A 67 -17.87 -7.09 -1.12
CA SER A 67 -17.53 -7.63 0.21
C SER A 67 -18.43 -7.12 1.34
N LEU A 68 -19.16 -6.01 1.14
CA LEU A 68 -20.00 -5.41 2.18
C LEU A 68 -21.17 -6.29 2.64
N PRO A 69 -21.91 -7.01 1.78
CA PRO A 69 -22.98 -7.90 2.22
C PRO A 69 -22.46 -9.03 3.12
N VAL A 70 -21.30 -9.61 2.79
CA VAL A 70 -20.66 -10.66 3.60
C VAL A 70 -20.30 -10.11 4.98
N GLY A 71 -19.76 -8.90 5.00
CA GLY A 71 -19.48 -8.13 6.20
C GLY A 71 -20.69 -7.86 7.09
N LEU A 72 -21.78 -7.44 6.45
CA LEU A 72 -23.05 -7.14 7.11
C LEU A 72 -23.63 -8.36 7.80
N VAL A 73 -23.69 -9.49 7.09
CA VAL A 73 -24.18 -10.76 7.64
C VAL A 73 -23.29 -11.22 8.80
N SER A 74 -21.96 -11.12 8.64
CA SER A 74 -21.01 -11.51 9.69
C SER A 74 -21.14 -10.66 10.96
N TYR A 75 -21.39 -9.35 10.81
CA TYR A 75 -21.64 -8.45 11.93
C TYR A 75 -22.98 -8.78 12.62
N ALA A 76 -24.04 -8.99 11.84
CA ALA A 76 -25.36 -9.30 12.37
C ALA A 76 -25.40 -10.63 13.13
N ILE A 77 -24.64 -11.63 12.69
CA ILE A 77 -24.50 -12.91 13.43
C ILE A 77 -23.81 -12.72 14.78
N GLN A 78 -22.81 -11.84 14.87
CA GLN A 78 -22.02 -11.63 16.08
C GLN A 78 -22.68 -10.69 17.10
N PHE A 79 -23.33 -9.63 16.63
CA PHE A 79 -23.83 -8.54 17.47
C PHE A 79 -25.35 -8.36 17.41
N GLY A 80 -26.05 -9.15 16.59
CA GLY A 80 -27.49 -9.08 16.40
C GLY A 80 -27.93 -8.05 15.35
N PHE A 81 -29.24 -8.00 15.11
CA PHE A 81 -29.88 -7.12 14.14
C PHE A 81 -30.42 -5.84 14.80
N ASP A 82 -29.54 -4.87 15.07
CA ASP A 82 -29.97 -3.50 15.34
C ASP A 82 -29.95 -2.67 14.04
N TYR A 83 -31.15 -2.42 13.49
CA TYR A 83 -31.32 -1.74 12.21
C TYR A 83 -30.67 -0.35 12.15
N LEU A 84 -30.74 0.44 13.23
CA LEU A 84 -30.18 1.80 13.23
C LEU A 84 -28.65 1.76 13.19
N THR A 85 -28.04 0.88 13.98
CA THR A 85 -26.59 0.68 13.97
C THR A 85 -26.10 0.11 12.64
N LEU A 86 -26.78 -0.92 12.11
CA LEU A 86 -26.42 -1.54 10.83
C LEU A 86 -26.53 -0.56 9.65
N ALA A 87 -27.60 0.25 9.60
CA ALA A 87 -27.76 1.28 8.58
C ALA A 87 -26.67 2.35 8.66
N GLY A 88 -26.31 2.79 9.88
CA GLY A 88 -25.23 3.74 10.09
C GLY A 88 -23.86 3.20 9.69
N LEU A 89 -23.57 1.93 10.00
CA LEU A 89 -22.33 1.27 9.60
C LEU A 89 -22.25 1.04 8.08
N LEU A 90 -23.36 0.66 7.44
CA LEU A 90 -23.44 0.50 5.99
C LEU A 90 -23.21 1.83 5.27
N LEU A 91 -23.83 2.91 5.74
CA LEU A 91 -23.63 4.23 5.15
C LEU A 91 -22.17 4.67 5.24
N ARG A 92 -21.54 4.50 6.40
CA ARG A 92 -20.10 4.80 6.60
C ARG A 92 -19.22 3.94 5.70
N ALA A 93 -19.51 2.64 5.59
CA ALA A 93 -18.77 1.73 4.72
C ALA A 93 -18.92 2.14 3.24
N PHE A 94 -20.14 2.43 2.79
CA PHE A 94 -20.38 2.90 1.43
C PHE A 94 -19.61 4.19 1.11
N LEU A 95 -19.59 5.15 2.04
CA LEU A 95 -18.83 6.39 1.90
C LEU A 95 -17.32 6.24 2.17
N PHE A 96 -16.85 5.03 2.49
CA PHE A 96 -15.46 4.73 2.82
C PHE A 96 -14.91 5.56 4.00
N ILE A 97 -15.78 5.87 4.96
CA ILE A 97 -15.48 6.67 6.14
C ILE A 97 -15.09 5.75 7.31
N PRO A 98 -13.92 5.93 7.93
CA PRO A 98 -13.51 5.13 9.07
C PRO A 98 -14.40 5.38 10.29
N ASN A 99 -14.76 4.32 10.99
CA ASN A 99 -15.50 4.35 12.24
C ASN A 99 -14.56 4.62 13.42
N ALA A 100 -14.95 5.53 14.31
CA ALA A 100 -14.21 5.83 15.53
C ALA A 100 -14.57 4.93 16.72
N GLY A 101 -15.55 4.02 16.55
CA GLY A 101 -16.05 3.14 17.61
C GLY A 101 -15.16 1.92 17.90
N THR A 102 -15.58 1.12 18.88
CA THR A 102 -14.96 -0.16 19.24
C THR A 102 -15.28 -1.21 18.16
N GLY A 103 -14.26 -1.94 17.68
CA GLY A 103 -14.40 -2.92 16.59
C GLY A 103 -13.57 -2.66 15.33
N GLY A 104 -12.64 -1.68 15.37
CA GLY A 104 -11.75 -1.35 14.26
C GLY A 104 -12.30 -0.26 13.33
N ALA A 105 -11.44 0.29 12.47
CA ALA A 105 -11.82 1.41 11.59
C ALA A 105 -12.92 1.05 10.57
N PHE A 106 -13.06 -0.24 10.21
CA PHE A 106 -14.10 -0.71 9.28
C PHE A 106 -14.76 -1.99 9.82
N PRO A 107 -15.77 -1.88 10.70
CA PRO A 107 -16.35 -3.03 11.40
C PRO A 107 -17.03 -4.05 10.47
N LEU A 108 -17.62 -3.57 9.38
CA LEU A 108 -18.27 -4.45 8.40
C LEU A 108 -17.27 -5.15 7.48
N ASN A 109 -16.07 -4.60 7.29
CA ASN A 109 -15.07 -5.25 6.45
C ASN A 109 -13.69 -4.89 7.00
N GLY A 110 -13.19 -5.75 7.89
CA GLY A 110 -11.90 -5.60 8.54
C GLY A 110 -10.79 -5.23 7.54
N PRO A 111 -10.55 -6.01 6.47
CA PRO A 111 -9.54 -5.69 5.46
C PRO A 111 -9.66 -4.34 4.74
N SER A 112 -10.77 -3.59 4.84
CA SER A 112 -10.94 -2.31 4.13
C SER A 112 -9.95 -1.24 4.55
N TRP A 113 -9.40 -1.32 5.77
CA TRP A 113 -8.45 -0.31 6.26
C TRP A 113 -7.22 -0.23 5.35
N SER A 114 -6.73 -1.36 4.81
CA SER A 114 -5.59 -1.34 3.90
C SER A 114 -5.95 -0.76 2.53
N LEU A 115 -7.15 -1.03 2.02
CA LEU A 115 -7.67 -0.41 0.80
C LEU A 115 -7.83 1.11 0.95
N PHE A 116 -8.28 1.56 2.12
CA PHE A 116 -8.33 2.99 2.47
C PHE A 116 -6.97 3.65 2.38
N PHE A 117 -5.97 3.11 3.06
CA PHE A 117 -4.62 3.66 2.96
C PHE A 117 -4.08 3.57 1.53
N GLU A 118 -4.34 2.48 0.81
CA GLU A 118 -3.92 2.34 -0.57
C GLU A 118 -4.47 3.43 -1.50
N LEU A 119 -5.73 3.86 -1.32
CA LEU A 119 -6.28 5.00 -2.06
C LEU A 119 -5.49 6.28 -1.75
N TRP A 120 -5.24 6.56 -0.47
CA TRP A 120 -4.45 7.73 -0.04
C TRP A 120 -3.01 7.70 -0.56
N ALA A 121 -2.35 6.54 -0.55
CA ALA A 121 -1.03 6.40 -1.16
C ALA A 121 -1.08 6.65 -2.67
N GLY A 122 -2.15 6.25 -3.37
CA GLY A 122 -2.35 6.61 -4.77
C GLY A 122 -2.47 8.12 -5.00
N VAL A 123 -3.22 8.80 -4.14
CA VAL A 123 -3.33 10.27 -4.18
C VAL A 123 -1.95 10.89 -3.97
N LEU A 124 -1.27 10.51 -2.89
CA LEU A 124 0.06 11.01 -2.56
C LEU A 124 1.08 10.71 -3.67
N PHE A 125 0.99 9.52 -4.28
CA PHE A 125 1.82 9.10 -5.40
C PHE A 125 1.64 10.02 -6.60
N SER A 126 0.40 10.16 -7.08
CA SER A 126 0.08 10.90 -8.29
C SER A 126 0.33 12.40 -8.18
N VAL A 127 0.21 12.97 -6.98
CA VAL A 127 0.38 14.42 -6.75
C VAL A 127 1.81 14.77 -6.35
N LEU A 128 2.44 13.98 -5.49
CA LEU A 128 3.71 14.34 -4.83
C LEU A 128 4.82 13.32 -5.10
N LEU A 129 4.67 12.05 -4.69
CA LEU A 129 5.80 11.11 -4.62
C LEU A 129 6.44 10.83 -5.98
N VAL A 130 5.64 10.83 -7.06
CA VAL A 130 6.14 10.62 -8.43
C VAL A 130 7.16 11.69 -8.85
N ARG A 131 7.08 12.89 -8.26
CA ARG A 131 7.95 14.03 -8.57
C ARG A 131 9.19 14.12 -7.68
N LEU A 132 9.23 13.37 -6.58
CA LEU A 132 10.35 13.41 -5.63
C LEU A 132 11.53 12.59 -6.13
N SER A 133 12.74 12.93 -5.70
CA SER A 133 13.95 12.13 -5.98
C SER A 133 14.00 10.89 -5.09
N SER A 134 14.74 9.85 -5.51
CA SER A 134 14.89 8.62 -4.71
C SER A 134 15.52 8.88 -3.34
N SER A 135 16.38 9.89 -3.21
CA SER A 135 16.98 10.27 -1.93
C SER A 135 15.94 10.85 -0.96
N ILE A 136 15.02 11.68 -1.46
CA ILE A 136 13.93 12.24 -0.64
C ILE A 136 12.94 11.13 -0.26
N LEU A 137 12.59 10.26 -1.21
CA LEU A 137 11.71 9.11 -0.92
C LEU A 137 12.32 8.18 0.14
N LEU A 138 13.63 7.96 0.10
CA LEU A 138 14.32 7.19 1.13
C LEU A 138 14.30 7.91 2.49
N ALA A 139 14.53 9.22 2.53
CA ALA A 139 14.42 10.00 3.76
C ALA A 139 13.01 9.96 4.36
N ILE A 140 11.98 10.07 3.51
CA ILE A 140 10.57 9.91 3.89
C ILE A 140 10.33 8.51 4.46
N ALA A 141 10.83 7.46 3.79
CA ALA A 141 10.68 6.09 4.24
C ALA A 141 11.32 5.90 5.64
N LEU A 142 12.55 6.37 5.83
CA LEU A 142 13.25 6.28 7.11
C LEU A 142 12.55 7.05 8.23
N GLY A 143 12.08 8.27 7.94
CA GLY A 143 11.29 9.06 8.91
C GLY A 143 9.99 8.37 9.31
N ALA A 144 9.27 7.82 8.33
CA ALA A 144 8.03 7.07 8.54
C ALA A 144 8.27 5.75 9.30
N ALA A 145 9.41 5.09 9.08
CA ALA A 145 9.82 3.93 9.86
C ALA A 145 10.04 4.30 11.34
N GLY A 146 10.68 5.45 11.62
CA GLY A 146 10.87 5.95 12.97
C GLY A 146 9.55 6.22 13.71
N ILE A 147 8.58 6.84 13.04
CA ILE A 147 7.23 7.08 13.60
C ILE A 147 6.51 5.76 13.89
N THR A 148 6.62 4.80 12.97
CA THR A 148 6.02 3.47 13.14
C THR A 148 6.64 2.73 14.31
N LEU A 149 7.98 2.79 14.45
CA LEU A 149 8.70 2.18 15.57
C LEU A 149 8.31 2.81 16.90
N TYR A 150 8.16 4.14 16.94
CA TYR A 150 7.67 4.85 18.12
C TYR A 150 6.27 4.36 18.54
N GLY A 151 5.35 4.21 17.58
CA GLY A 151 4.02 3.62 17.85
C GLY A 151 4.08 2.18 18.35
N ALA A 152 5.05 1.40 17.88
CA ALA A 152 5.25 0.02 18.29
C ALA A 152 5.85 -0.15 19.70
N LEU A 153 6.42 0.92 20.29
CA LEU A 153 6.87 0.91 21.69
C LEU A 153 5.72 0.66 22.68
N GLY A 154 4.46 0.84 22.25
CA GLY A 154 3.25 0.48 22.99
C GLY A 154 2.98 -1.03 23.09
N GLY A 155 3.85 -1.89 22.53
CA GLY A 155 3.86 -3.34 22.79
C GLY A 155 3.46 -4.24 21.62
N ASN A 156 3.06 -3.71 20.46
CA ASN A 156 2.80 -4.51 19.26
C ASN A 156 2.94 -3.67 17.96
N PHE A 157 3.33 -4.31 16.86
CA PHE A 157 3.36 -3.73 15.51
C PHE A 157 2.02 -3.83 14.76
N ASP A 158 0.99 -4.48 15.35
CA ASP A 158 -0.40 -4.47 14.85
C ASP A 158 -1.11 -3.11 15.11
N ILE A 159 -0.48 -2.03 14.66
CA ILE A 159 -0.98 -0.66 14.73
C ILE A 159 -1.46 -0.20 13.35
N GLY A 160 -2.48 0.67 13.32
CA GLY A 160 -3.04 1.23 12.08
C GLY A 160 -4.40 0.67 11.65
N HIS A 161 -4.87 -0.47 12.19
CA HIS A 161 -6.21 -1.00 11.90
C HIS A 161 -7.28 -0.56 12.93
N GLN A 162 -6.85 -0.31 14.17
CA GLN A 162 -7.73 0.10 15.27
C GLN A 162 -7.96 1.62 15.24
N ALA A 163 -9.16 2.07 15.61
CA ALA A 163 -9.53 3.49 15.60
C ALA A 163 -8.56 4.38 16.39
N GLY A 164 -8.09 3.93 17.56
CA GLY A 164 -7.16 4.70 18.40
C GLY A 164 -5.73 4.84 17.85
N TYR A 165 -5.28 3.89 17.02
CA TYR A 165 -3.94 3.86 16.43
C TYR A 165 -3.96 4.04 14.91
N PHE A 166 -5.09 4.48 14.35
CA PHE A 166 -5.31 4.57 12.91
C PHE A 166 -4.30 5.50 12.22
N GLY A 167 -3.85 6.55 12.92
CA GLY A 167 -2.81 7.47 12.43
C GLY A 167 -1.49 6.78 12.07
N PHE A 168 -1.09 5.72 12.79
CA PHE A 168 0.12 4.95 12.47
C PHE A 168 -0.01 4.13 11.18
N GLY A 169 -1.23 3.92 10.68
CA GLY A 169 -1.43 3.34 9.35
C GLY A 169 -0.82 4.22 8.24
N PHE A 170 -0.86 5.55 8.40
CA PHE A 170 -0.23 6.48 7.46
C PHE A 170 1.30 6.38 7.47
N SER A 171 1.94 6.20 8.63
CA SER A 171 3.39 6.02 8.69
C SER A 171 3.81 4.69 8.07
N ARG A 172 3.06 3.61 8.33
CA ARG A 172 3.33 2.29 7.75
C ARG A 172 3.24 2.28 6.23
N ILE A 173 2.18 2.87 5.67
CA ILE A 173 2.06 2.95 4.23
C ILE A 173 3.11 3.88 3.62
N LEU A 174 3.39 5.02 4.25
CA LEU A 174 4.38 5.95 3.73
C LEU A 174 5.78 5.34 3.70
N PHE A 175 6.14 4.55 4.72
CA PHE A 175 7.35 3.75 4.74
C PHE A 175 7.39 2.73 3.60
N SER A 176 6.46 1.79 3.60
CA SER A 176 6.46 0.64 2.69
C SER A 176 6.30 1.05 1.23
N PHE A 177 5.41 1.98 0.95
CA PHE A 177 5.11 2.46 -0.40
C PHE A 177 6.28 3.25 -0.99
N SER A 178 6.89 4.16 -0.21
CA SER A 178 8.06 4.92 -0.67
C SER A 178 9.26 4.02 -0.93
N LEU A 179 9.46 3.00 -0.08
CA LEU A 179 10.48 1.98 -0.29
C LEU A 179 10.24 1.20 -1.59
N GLY A 180 8.98 0.86 -1.90
CA GLY A 180 8.59 0.21 -3.15
C GLY A 180 8.97 1.04 -4.39
N ILE A 181 8.70 2.35 -4.39
CA ILE A 181 9.10 3.25 -5.48
C ILE A 181 10.64 3.29 -5.61
N CYS A 182 11.36 3.42 -4.50
CA CYS A 182 12.82 3.41 -4.49
C CYS A 182 13.41 2.12 -5.09
N LEU A 183 12.83 0.96 -4.74
CA LEU A 183 13.24 -0.34 -5.27
C LEU A 183 13.03 -0.42 -6.78
N HIS A 184 11.88 0.05 -7.27
CA HIS A 184 11.59 0.09 -8.71
C HIS A 184 12.61 0.96 -9.46
N ARG A 185 12.88 2.18 -8.98
CA ARG A 185 13.87 3.07 -9.60
C ARG A 185 15.29 2.51 -9.57
N LEU A 186 15.68 1.85 -8.48
CA LEU A 186 16.99 1.19 -8.39
C LEU A 186 17.09 0.02 -9.40
N TYR A 187 16.02 -0.76 -9.54
CA TYR A 187 15.92 -1.82 -10.53
C TYR A 187 16.03 -1.28 -11.95
N GLU A 188 15.34 -0.18 -12.27
CA GLU A 188 15.42 0.46 -13.58
C GLU A 188 16.84 0.98 -13.88
N LEU A 189 17.49 1.63 -12.91
CA LEU A 189 18.87 2.11 -13.05
C LEU A 189 19.86 0.97 -13.29
N ARG A 190 19.73 -0.14 -12.55
CA ARG A 190 20.57 -1.33 -12.74
C ARG A 190 20.36 -1.96 -14.11
N THR A 191 19.11 -2.07 -14.55
CA THR A 191 18.76 -2.63 -15.86
C THR A 191 19.33 -1.77 -16.99
N ARG A 192 19.18 -0.44 -16.91
CA ARG A 192 19.78 0.51 -17.87
C ARG A 192 21.30 0.42 -17.92
N ARG A 193 21.99 0.25 -16.77
CA ARG A 193 23.44 0.07 -16.72
C ARG A 193 23.89 -1.24 -17.38
N ARG A 194 23.15 -2.34 -17.17
CA ARG A 194 23.45 -3.65 -17.74
C ARG A 194 23.24 -3.69 -19.26
N MET A 195 22.30 -2.89 -19.78
CA MET A 195 21.99 -2.81 -21.20
C MET A 195 22.80 -1.76 -21.97
N ARG A 196 23.72 -1.01 -21.33
CA ARG A 196 24.68 -0.21 -22.10
C ARG A 196 25.55 -1.18 -22.91
N PRO A 197 25.51 -1.13 -24.25
CA PRO A 197 26.49 -1.85 -25.05
C PRO A 197 27.86 -1.43 -24.56
N ILE A 198 28.79 -2.38 -24.47
CA ILE A 198 30.21 -2.07 -24.41
C ILE A 198 30.51 -1.40 -25.77
N GLU A 199 30.29 -0.09 -25.87
CA GLU A 199 30.82 0.69 -26.98
C GLU A 199 32.33 0.49 -26.91
N ALA A 200 32.82 -0.15 -27.96
CA ALA A 200 34.18 -0.59 -28.15
C ALA A 200 35.16 0.47 -27.65
N THR A 201 36.03 0.09 -26.72
CA THR A 201 37.39 0.64 -26.74
C THR A 201 37.87 0.56 -28.18
N PRO A 202 38.23 1.68 -28.84
CA PRO A 202 38.86 1.61 -30.15
C PRO A 202 40.19 0.91 -29.95
N SER A 203 40.23 -0.40 -30.20
CA SER A 203 41.46 -1.16 -30.27
C SER A 203 42.11 -0.93 -31.63
N ALA A 204 43.43 -0.75 -31.57
CA ALA A 204 44.41 -0.82 -32.64
C ALA A 204 44.57 0.47 -33.49
N PHE A 205 45.74 1.11 -33.46
CA PHE A 205 46.97 0.63 -34.10
C PHE A 205 46.74 0.25 -35.57
N SER A 206 46.75 1.25 -36.45
CA SER A 206 47.24 1.10 -37.82
C SER A 206 47.57 2.49 -38.42
N SER A 207 48.69 3.08 -38.02
CA SER A 207 49.33 4.15 -38.81
C SER A 207 50.86 3.99 -38.84
N VAL A 208 51.33 2.74 -38.93
CA VAL A 208 52.70 2.41 -39.34
C VAL A 208 52.57 1.50 -40.56
N ALA A 209 52.48 2.11 -41.73
CA ALA A 209 52.87 1.59 -43.05
C ALA A 209 52.13 2.37 -44.16
N ALA A 210 52.73 3.48 -44.61
CA ALA A 210 52.79 3.94 -45.99
C ALA A 210 53.67 5.19 -46.06
#